data_AF-A0A968Y8E5-F1
#
_entry.id   AF-A0A968Y8E5-F1
#
_cell.length_a   1.000
_cell.length_b   1.000
_cell.length_c   1.000
_cell.angle_alpha   90.00
_cell.angle_beta   90.00
_cell.angle_gamma   90.00
#
_symmetry.space_group_name_H-M   'P 1'
#
loop_
_entity.id
_entity.type
_entity.pdbx_description
1 polymer ?
#
loop_
_entity_poly.entity_id
_entity_poly.type
_entity_poly.pdbx_seq_one_letter_code
_entity_poly.pdbx_strand_id
1 'polypeptide(L)'
;MRSALNTGGFFHFAWVVVAIPLVALFVMVYLRFLAHLPRKTRRLFWLSGITYIAGAIGFEMISGPIAASSGHEALPYAISVHFEEGLEMLGLTIFVYGLLSYLSSYIEEVVVCLNPVESLVTAPLSVKEVIHYPLTPKKSNRL
;
A
#
# COMPACT_ATOMS: atom_id res chain seq x y z
N MET A 1 -20.67 28.60 8.61
CA MET A 1 -20.10 27.30 9.03
C MET A 1 -18.57 27.38 9.23
N ARG A 2 -18.07 28.36 10.01
CA ARG A 2 -16.63 28.49 10.35
C ARG A 2 -16.39 28.67 11.86
N SER A 3 -17.42 28.44 12.69
CA SER A 3 -17.42 28.81 14.11
C SER A 3 -17.80 27.67 15.06
N ALA A 4 -18.01 26.45 14.56
CA ALA A 4 -18.28 25.27 15.40
C ALA A 4 -17.01 24.44 15.66
N LEU A 5 -15.97 24.58 14.83
CA LEU A 5 -14.70 23.89 14.95
C LEU A 5 -13.61 24.96 15.06
N ASN A 6 -13.27 25.31 16.30
CA ASN A 6 -12.23 26.29 16.64
C ASN A 6 -10.84 25.69 16.36
N THR A 7 -10.56 25.35 15.11
CA THR A 7 -9.31 24.72 14.67
C THR A 7 -8.39 25.77 14.06
N GLY A 8 -7.88 26.67 14.90
CA GLY A 8 -6.79 27.58 14.57
C GLY A 8 -5.48 27.06 15.15
N GLY A 9 -4.48 26.83 14.30
CA GLY A 9 -3.16 26.29 14.68
C GLY A 9 -3.16 24.77 14.91
N PHE A 10 -1.96 24.14 14.91
CA PHE A 10 -1.57 22.72 15.13
C PHE A 10 -2.47 21.57 14.58
N PHE A 11 -3.80 21.67 14.71
CA PHE A 11 -4.84 20.85 14.09
C PHE A 11 -5.55 21.64 12.99
N HIS A 12 -4.81 22.31 12.10
CA HIS A 12 -5.42 23.04 10.98
C HIS A 12 -6.30 22.11 10.12
N PHE A 13 -5.93 20.83 10.09
CA PHE A 13 -6.68 19.74 9.48
C PHE A 13 -7.38 18.89 10.55
N ALA A 14 -8.66 19.19 10.78
CA ALA A 14 -9.48 18.49 11.77
C ALA A 14 -9.54 16.96 11.60
N TRP A 15 -9.21 16.44 10.41
CA TRP A 15 -9.22 15.02 10.12
C TRP A 15 -8.09 14.25 10.80
N VAL A 16 -6.95 14.89 11.15
CA VAL A 16 -5.83 14.24 11.87
C VAL A 16 -6.28 13.68 13.22
N VAL A 17 -7.18 14.40 13.91
CA VAL A 17 -7.77 13.97 15.20
C VAL A 17 -8.58 12.68 15.04
N VAL A 18 -9.20 12.47 13.88
CA VAL A 18 -9.94 11.25 13.55
C VAL A 18 -9.00 10.17 13.02
N ALA A 19 -7.98 10.54 12.25
CA ALA A 19 -7.03 9.62 11.65
C ALA A 19 -6.16 8.93 12.68
N ILE A 20 -5.62 9.64 13.68
CA ILE A 20 -4.76 9.06 14.72
C ILE A 20 -5.41 7.85 15.41
N PRO A 21 -6.62 7.94 16.00
CA PRO A 21 -7.24 6.80 16.66
C PRO A 21 -7.62 5.69 15.67
N LEU A 22 -8.00 6.03 14.44
CA LEU A 22 -8.29 5.04 13.40
C LEU A 22 -7.03 4.26 12.99
N VAL A 23 -5.91 4.93 12.79
CA VAL A 23 -4.60 4.33 12.51
C VAL A 23 -4.12 3.50 13.70
N ALA A 24 -4.29 3.98 14.93
CA ALA A 24 -3.94 3.22 16.13
C ALA A 24 -4.76 1.93 16.25
N LEU A 25 -6.08 2.00 16.01
CA LEU A 25 -6.95 0.83 15.97
C LEU A 25 -6.55 -0.13 14.85
N PHE A 26 -6.29 0.39 13.66
CA PHE A 26 -5.83 -0.40 12.51
C PHE A 26 -4.54 -1.15 12.86
N VAL A 27 -3.52 -0.45 13.40
CA VAL A 27 -2.28 -1.09 13.84
C VAL A 27 -2.61 -2.17 14.87
N MET A 28 -3.40 -1.87 15.91
CA MET A 28 -3.74 -2.83 16.96
C MET A 28 -4.39 -4.12 16.44
N VAL A 29 -5.34 -4.00 15.50
CA VAL A 29 -6.01 -5.15 14.87
C VAL A 29 -5.02 -5.96 14.03
N TYR A 30 -4.14 -5.28 13.30
CA TYR A 30 -3.16 -5.93 12.40
C TYR A 30 -1.84 -6.31 13.08
N LEU A 31 -1.60 -5.93 14.34
CA LEU A 31 -0.36 -6.24 15.07
C LEU A 31 -0.09 -7.74 15.11
N ARG A 32 -1.14 -8.53 15.35
CA ARG A 32 -1.01 -9.99 15.38
C ARG A 32 -0.59 -10.52 14.02
N PHE A 33 -1.18 -10.04 12.93
CA PHE A 33 -0.79 -10.41 11.57
C PHE A 33 0.67 -9.98 11.27
N LEU A 34 1.04 -8.74 11.57
CA LEU A 34 2.40 -8.22 11.40
C LEU A 34 3.43 -9.04 12.18
N ALA A 35 3.09 -9.52 13.37
CA ALA A 35 3.98 -10.32 14.21
C ALA A 35 4.28 -11.71 13.60
N HIS A 36 3.33 -12.30 12.85
CA HIS A 36 3.48 -13.62 12.21
C HIS A 36 4.25 -13.56 10.87
N LEU A 37 4.50 -12.38 10.31
CA LEU A 37 5.29 -12.24 9.09
C LEU A 37 6.76 -12.62 9.30
N PRO A 38 7.44 -13.14 8.26
CA PRO A 38 8.88 -13.39 8.29
C PRO A 38 9.68 -12.15 8.71
N ARG A 39 10.78 -12.35 9.43
CA ARG A 39 11.57 -11.24 10.03
C ARG A 39 11.97 -10.14 9.03
N LYS A 40 12.28 -10.51 7.78
CA LYS A 40 12.63 -9.54 6.72
C LYS A 40 11.44 -8.67 6.33
N THR A 41 10.32 -9.28 5.95
CA THR A 41 9.08 -8.58 5.56
C THR A 41 8.54 -7.71 6.70
N ARG A 42 8.56 -8.22 7.93
CA ARG A 42 8.10 -7.47 9.11
C ARG A 42 8.89 -6.16 9.31
N ARG A 43 10.20 -6.17 9.11
CA ARG A 43 11.04 -4.95 9.22
C ARG A 43 10.67 -3.93 8.13
N LEU A 44 10.45 -4.40 6.90
CA LEU A 44 10.06 -3.53 5.79
C LEU A 44 8.68 -2.89 6.04
N PHE A 45 7.72 -3.65 6.57
CA PHE A 45 6.38 -3.14 6.90
C PHE A 45 6.41 -2.09 8.02
N TRP A 46 7.22 -2.31 9.05
CA TRP A 46 7.41 -1.30 10.10
C TRP A 46 8.09 -0.04 9.57
N LEU A 47 9.15 -0.21 8.77
CA LEU A 47 9.86 0.91 8.17
C LEU A 47 8.93 1.72 7.26
N SER A 48 8.17 1.07 6.38
CA SER A 48 7.21 1.74 5.50
C SER A 48 6.14 2.48 6.28
N GLY A 49 5.56 1.85 7.31
CA GLY A 49 4.50 2.45 8.11
C GLY A 49 4.99 3.68 8.87
N ILE A 50 6.17 3.60 9.50
CA ILE A 50 6.77 4.73 10.23
C ILE A 50 7.09 5.87 9.26
N THR A 51 7.70 5.58 8.10
CA THR A 51 8.04 6.60 7.10
C THR A 51 6.78 7.29 6.57
N TYR A 52 5.72 6.52 6.26
CA TYR A 52 4.45 7.07 5.78
C TYR A 52 3.78 7.95 6.83
N ILE A 53 3.64 7.46 8.08
CA ILE A 53 3.00 8.21 9.17
C ILE A 53 3.81 9.47 9.52
N ALA A 54 5.14 9.41 9.44
CA ALA A 54 5.99 10.58 9.68
C ALA A 54 5.76 11.69 8.63
N GLY A 55 5.52 11.33 7.37
CA GLY A 55 5.05 12.26 6.35
C GLY A 55 3.64 12.76 6.69
N ALA A 56 2.66 11.85 6.60
CA ALA A 56 1.24 12.16 6.72
C ALA A 56 0.87 12.94 7.98
N ILE A 57 1.30 12.49 9.17
CA ILE A 57 0.95 13.17 10.42
C ILE A 57 2.02 14.19 10.81
N GLY A 58 3.29 13.83 10.67
CA GLY A 58 4.39 14.67 11.15
C GLY A 58 4.53 15.96 10.35
N PHE A 59 4.62 15.87 9.02
CA PHE A 59 4.77 17.05 8.18
C PHE A 59 3.49 17.86 8.03
N GLU A 60 2.30 17.22 8.10
CA GLU A 60 1.03 17.94 8.11
C GLU A 60 0.86 18.80 9.38
N MET A 61 1.31 18.29 10.54
CA MET A 61 1.34 19.08 11.79
C MET A 61 2.33 20.26 11.72
N ILE A 62 3.39 20.16 10.92
CA ILE A 62 4.38 21.23 10.71
C ILE A 62 3.88 22.25 9.68
N SER A 63 3.26 21.79 8.59
CA SER A 63 2.79 22.65 7.49
C SER A 63 1.57 23.49 7.89
N GLY A 64 0.71 22.99 8.78
CA GLY A 64 -0.50 23.69 9.25
C GLY A 64 -0.24 25.10 9.84
N PRO A 65 0.62 25.26 10.86
CA PRO A 65 0.98 26.59 11.38
C PRO A 65 1.64 27.50 10.34
N ILE A 66 2.42 26.94 9.41
CA ILE A 66 3.08 27.69 8.34
C ILE A 66 2.03 28.23 7.36
N ALA A 67 1.06 27.41 6.95
CA ALA A 67 -0.05 27.80 6.10
C ALA A 67 -0.90 28.90 6.74
N ALA A 68 -1.18 28.79 8.04
CA ALA A 68 -1.98 29.76 8.79
C ALA A 68 -1.29 31.13 8.94
N SER A 69 0.03 31.15 9.08
CA SER A 69 0.80 32.39 9.31
C SER A 69 1.31 33.05 8.03
N SER A 70 1.75 32.25 7.05
CA SER A 70 2.46 32.73 5.86
C SER A 70 1.65 32.55 4.57
N GLY A 71 0.53 31.83 4.61
CA GLY A 71 -0.26 31.47 3.44
C GLY A 71 0.31 30.25 2.70
N HIS A 72 -0.50 29.69 1.79
CA HIS A 72 -0.17 28.47 1.03
C HIS A 72 0.85 28.74 -0.11
N GLU A 73 1.05 30.00 -0.48
CA GLU A 73 2.04 30.42 -1.49
C GLU A 73 3.45 30.60 -0.91
N ALA A 74 3.60 30.46 0.41
CA ALA A 74 4.87 30.68 1.07
C ALA A 74 5.85 29.55 0.76
N LEU A 75 7.10 29.91 0.40
CA LEU A 75 8.16 28.93 0.13
C LEU A 75 8.34 27.89 1.27
N PRO A 76 8.29 28.25 2.57
CA PRO A 76 8.40 27.26 3.64
C PRO A 76 7.25 26.24 3.67
N TYR A 77 6.04 26.64 3.26
CA TYR A 77 4.90 25.73 3.13
C TYR A 77 5.14 24.73 1.99
N ALA A 78 5.52 25.23 0.81
CA ALA A 78 5.80 24.40 -0.37
C ALA A 78 6.91 23.35 -0.09
N ILE A 79 7.99 23.75 0.60
CA ILE A 79 9.05 22.82 1.00
C ILE A 79 8.50 21.75 1.95
N SER A 80 7.71 22.15 2.96
CA SER A 80 7.11 21.20 3.92
C SER A 80 6.24 20.17 3.21
N VAL A 81 5.40 20.60 2.26
CA VAL A 81 4.53 19.71 1.48
C VAL A 81 5.34 18.75 0.62
N HIS A 82 6.43 19.19 -0.02
CA HIS A 82 7.28 18.28 -0.79
C HIS A 82 7.93 17.18 0.07
N PHE A 83 8.30 17.50 1.31
CA PHE A 83 8.79 16.49 2.25
C PHE A 83 7.68 15.56 2.73
N GLU A 84 6.48 16.08 2.98
CA GLU A 84 5.28 15.30 3.30
C GLU A 84 5.02 14.24 2.22
N GLU A 85 4.82 14.70 0.98
CA GLU A 85 4.58 13.86 -0.20
C GLU A 85 5.76 12.90 -0.45
N GLY A 86 6.99 13.38 -0.33
CA GLY A 86 8.18 12.57 -0.54
C GLY A 86 8.30 11.41 0.45
N LEU A 87 8.00 11.65 1.73
CA LEU A 87 7.98 10.61 2.76
C LEU A 87 6.83 9.62 2.56
N GLU A 88 5.65 10.09 2.17
CA GLU A 88 4.53 9.21 1.85
C GLU A 88 4.85 8.27 0.68
N MET A 89 5.39 8.81 -0.40
CA MET A 89 5.77 8.03 -1.58
C MET A 89 6.91 7.05 -1.27
N LEU A 90 7.87 7.45 -0.44
CA LEU A 90 8.94 6.57 0.02
C LEU A 90 8.41 5.43 0.89
N GLY A 91 7.54 5.74 1.86
CA GLY A 91 6.87 4.76 2.70
C GLY A 91 6.08 3.76 1.86
N LEU A 92 5.26 4.24 0.92
CA LEU A 92 4.49 3.40 -0.01
C LEU A 92 5.39 2.50 -0.86
N THR A 93 6.50 3.04 -1.36
CA THR A 93 7.45 2.26 -2.17
C THR A 93 8.09 1.13 -1.36
N ILE A 94 8.52 1.40 -0.13
CA ILE A 94 9.07 0.38 0.78
C ILE A 94 8.01 -0.69 1.08
N PHE A 95 6.75 -0.29 1.26
CA PHE A 95 5.65 -1.22 1.51
C PHE A 95 5.41 -2.16 0.31
N VAL A 96 5.29 -1.59 -0.90
CA VAL A 96 5.11 -2.37 -2.13
C VAL A 96 6.28 -3.32 -2.36
N TYR A 97 7.51 -2.84 -2.16
CA TYR A 97 8.70 -3.69 -2.23
C TYR A 97 8.65 -4.84 -1.22
N GLY A 98 8.29 -4.55 0.04
CA GLY A 98 8.17 -5.56 1.09
C GLY A 98 7.10 -6.61 0.77
N LEU A 99 5.98 -6.18 0.17
CA LEU A 99 4.90 -7.06 -0.25
C LEU A 99 5.33 -7.96 -1.42
N LEU A 100 5.96 -7.40 -2.45
CA LEU A 100 6.47 -8.16 -3.60
C LEU A 100 7.57 -9.14 -3.18
N SER A 101 8.49 -8.74 -2.32
CA SER A 101 9.54 -9.61 -1.79
C SER A 101 8.98 -10.75 -0.94
N TYR A 102 7.88 -10.50 -0.21
CA TYR A 102 7.18 -11.55 0.51
C TYR A 102 6.53 -12.53 -0.48
N LEU A 103 5.79 -12.04 -1.48
CA LEU A 103 5.13 -12.88 -2.49
C LEU A 103 6.13 -13.71 -3.31
N SER A 104 7.26 -13.14 -3.71
CA SER A 104 8.31 -13.85 -4.45
C SER A 104 8.96 -14.97 -3.64
N SER A 105 8.77 -15.00 -2.32
CA SER A 105 9.25 -16.09 -1.47
C SER A 105 8.34 -17.34 -1.53
N TYR A 106 7.13 -17.22 -2.10
CA TYR A 106 6.14 -18.30 -2.20
C TYR A 106 5.78 -18.65 -3.65
N ILE A 107 6.14 -17.81 -4.62
CA ILE A 107 5.81 -17.98 -6.04
C ILE A 107 7.12 -18.22 -6.80
N GLU A 108 7.22 -19.38 -7.46
CA GLU A 108 8.39 -19.75 -8.26
C GLU A 108 8.36 -19.16 -9.68
N GLU A 109 7.17 -19.04 -10.28
CA GLU A 109 6.99 -18.56 -11.65
C GLU A 109 5.77 -17.63 -11.77
N VAL A 110 5.95 -16.50 -12.45
CA VAL A 110 4.88 -15.54 -12.76
C VAL A 110 4.69 -15.52 -14.27
N VAL A 111 3.65 -16.20 -14.76
CA VAL A 111 3.31 -16.21 -16.18
C VAL A 111 2.32 -15.08 -16.47
N VAL A 112 2.75 -14.08 -17.25
CA VAL A 112 1.88 -12.99 -17.70
C VAL A 112 1.41 -13.30 -19.12
N CYS A 113 0.16 -13.74 -19.26
CA CYS A 113 -0.46 -13.98 -20.56
C CYS A 113 -1.11 -12.69 -21.08
N LEU A 114 -0.56 -12.12 -22.14
CA LEU A 114 -1.21 -11.04 -22.88
C LEU A 114 -2.05 -11.64 -24.01
N ASN A 115 -3.36 -11.78 -23.80
CA ASN A 115 -4.25 -12.22 -24.88
C ASN A 115 -4.54 -11.05 -25.84
N PRO A 116 -4.32 -11.23 -27.15
CA PRO A 116 -4.79 -10.26 -28.15
C PRO A 116 -6.31 -10.13 -28.07
N VAL A 117 -6.82 -8.90 -28.12
CA VAL A 117 -8.26 -8.58 -28.09
C VAL A 117 -9.05 -9.33 -29.19
N GLU A 118 -8.38 -9.65 -30.29
CA GLU A 118 -8.94 -10.38 -31.44
C GLU A 118 -9.41 -11.82 -31.09
N SER A 119 -8.88 -12.41 -30.02
CA SER A 119 -9.30 -13.72 -29.50
C SER A 119 -10.66 -13.70 -28.78
N LEU A 120 -11.16 -12.52 -28.40
CA LEU A 120 -12.48 -12.37 -27.76
C LEU A 120 -13.61 -12.14 -28.76
N VAL A 121 -13.29 -11.70 -29.99
CA VAL A 121 -14.26 -11.41 -31.06
C VAL A 121 -14.55 -12.65 -31.90
N THR A 122 -13.63 -13.61 -31.96
CA THR A 122 -13.74 -14.80 -32.82
C THR A 122 -14.22 -16.06 -32.12
N ALA A 123 -14.40 -16.06 -30.79
CA ALA A 123 -14.93 -17.23 -30.10
C ALA A 123 -16.41 -17.43 -30.47
N PRO A 124 -16.77 -18.42 -31.32
CA PRO A 124 -18.15 -18.87 -31.34
C PRO A 124 -18.39 -19.48 -29.96
N LEU A 125 -19.61 -19.37 -29.44
CA LEU A 125 -20.05 -20.14 -28.28
C LEU A 125 -20.00 -21.65 -28.64
N SER A 126 -18.80 -22.24 -28.58
CA SER A 126 -18.59 -23.66 -28.74
C SER A 126 -18.75 -24.30 -27.37
N VAL A 127 -19.91 -24.92 -27.18
CA VAL A 127 -20.21 -25.80 -26.06
C VAL A 127 -19.08 -26.81 -25.93
N LYS A 128 -18.40 -26.79 -24.77
CA LYS A 128 -17.24 -27.65 -24.46
C LYS A 128 -17.58 -29.12 -24.71
N GLU A 129 -16.92 -29.72 -25.70
CA GLU A 129 -16.76 -31.17 -25.72
C GLU A 129 -15.70 -31.54 -24.68
N VAL A 130 -16.07 -32.44 -23.77
CA VAL A 130 -15.24 -32.92 -22.65
C VAL A 130 -14.11 -33.75 -23.23
N ILE A 131 -12.91 -33.17 -23.31
CA ILE A 131 -11.70 -33.94 -23.67
C ILE A 131 -11.24 -34.72 -22.44
N HIS A 132 -11.39 -36.05 -22.52
CA HIS A 132 -10.75 -37.02 -21.63
C HIS A 132 -9.23 -36.86 -21.68
N TYR A 133 -8.60 -36.54 -20.56
CA TYR A 133 -7.15 -36.66 -20.41
C TYR A 133 -6.74 -38.13 -20.34
N PRO A 134 -5.80 -38.63 -21.17
CA PRO A 134 -5.23 -39.94 -20.96
C PRO A 134 -4.27 -39.88 -19.77
N LEU A 135 -4.54 -40.71 -18.75
CA LEU A 135 -3.62 -40.98 -17.66
C LEU A 135 -2.34 -41.61 -18.24
N THR A 136 -1.21 -40.92 -18.15
CA THR A 136 0.10 -41.49 -18.45
C THR A 136 0.50 -42.48 -17.34
N PRO A 137 0.91 -43.71 -17.65
CA PRO A 137 1.37 -44.64 -16.63
C PRO A 137 2.79 -44.27 -16.18
N LYS A 138 2.94 -44.10 -14.87
CA LYS A 138 4.21 -43.94 -14.16
C LYS A 138 5.10 -45.17 -14.42
N LYS A 139 6.17 -45.03 -15.20
CA LYS A 139 7.22 -46.06 -15.31
C LYS A 139 7.89 -46.24 -13.95
N SER A 140 7.59 -47.35 -13.29
CA SER A 140 8.34 -47.88 -12.16
C SER A 140 9.50 -48.70 -12.72
N ASN A 141 10.72 -48.19 -12.59
CA ASN A 141 11.91 -49.03 -12.69
C ASN A 141 12.49 -49.19 -11.28
N ARG A 142 12.23 -50.37 -10.69
CA ARG A 142 13.07 -50.99 -9.67
C ARG A 142 14.00 -51.99 -10.36
N LEU A 143 15.14 -52.18 -9.69
CA LEU A 143 16.22 -53.15 -9.88
C LEU A 143 17.34 -52.68 -10.80
#